data_AF-A0A7M1LBY4-F1
#
_entry.id   AF-A0A7M1LBY4-F1
#
_cell.length_a   1.000
_cell.length_b   1.000
_cell.length_c   1.000
_cell.angle_alpha   90.00
_cell.angle_beta   90.00
_cell.angle_gamma   90.00
#
_symmetry.space_group_name_H-M   'P 1'
#
loop_
_entity.id
_entity.type
_entity.pdbx_description
1 polymer ?
#
loop_
_entity_poly.entity_id
_entity_poly.type
_entity_poly.pdbx_seq_one_letter_code
_entity_poly.pdbx_strand_id
1 'polypeptide(L)'
;MYFKKKNYFLNLCLFFMMFGVYLGLNSTSWIMMWLSMEITMMFFVPYLMLNKSMMESFSCLKYFIFQCLGSIFFILGSFDFFILNSFGLMLKLGLFPNHFWMLSVSKSLNWYNFFLIMTVQKILPLMFLFISLKFILKIFMFLFFINSFIGNLGSMNQMDLRMLMVFSSMNHISWMILSSIFNMIYFYIYFFFYSLLMVFLYLLFNKSNIFYMYQIFYMKSLMMKYNHFIIFMMFFSFMGFPPLLGFFMKMMSLISMSMIFYFFIIFFMIIHNLIISFSYMRLMIFFFMNVSRSLKMTKFNMKKYFNLMNISMYMFLI
;
A
#
# COMPACT_ATOMS: atom_id res chain seq x y z
N MET A 1 32.10 13.25 -9.21
CA MET A 1 32.33 12.05 -8.36
C MET A 1 31.27 11.83 -7.28
N TYR A 2 30.88 12.86 -6.51
CA TYR A 2 29.90 12.74 -5.41
C TYR A 2 28.53 12.16 -5.81
N PHE A 3 27.93 12.61 -6.92
CA PHE A 3 26.63 12.07 -7.39
C PHE A 3 26.70 10.59 -7.79
N LYS A 4 27.80 10.17 -8.44
CA LYS A 4 28.03 8.75 -8.76
C LYS A 4 28.17 7.93 -7.48
N LYS A 5 28.99 8.38 -6.51
CA LYS A 5 29.15 7.71 -5.21
C LYS A 5 27.84 7.61 -4.42
N LYS A 6 27.00 8.66 -4.44
CA LYS A 6 25.67 8.67 -3.82
C LYS A 6 24.75 7.61 -4.45
N ASN A 7 24.72 7.49 -5.78
CA ASN A 7 23.91 6.50 -6.47
C ASN A 7 24.38 5.07 -6.19
N TYR A 8 25.70 4.82 -6.14
CA TYR A 8 26.23 3.51 -5.76
C TYR A 8 25.81 3.11 -4.35
N PHE A 9 25.90 4.03 -3.39
CA PHE A 9 25.46 3.77 -2.02
C PHE A 9 23.96 3.48 -1.95
N LEU A 10 23.12 4.23 -2.66
CA LEU A 10 21.67 3.99 -2.71
C LEU A 10 21.34 2.61 -3.30
N ASN A 11 22.05 2.20 -4.35
CA ASN A 11 21.87 0.88 -4.96
C ASN A 11 22.33 -0.24 -4.01
N LEU A 12 23.41 -0.03 -3.27
CA LEU A 12 23.86 -0.95 -2.21
C LEU A 12 22.80 -1.10 -1.12
N CYS A 13 22.23 0.00 -0.63
CA CYS A 13 21.13 -0.06 0.34
C CYS A 13 19.93 -0.84 -0.20
N LEU A 14 19.52 -0.59 -1.44
CA LEU A 14 18.42 -1.34 -2.08
C LEU A 14 18.73 -2.83 -2.20
N PHE A 15 19.97 -3.19 -2.57
CA PHE A 15 20.40 -4.58 -2.63
C PHE A 15 20.27 -5.27 -1.27
N PHE A 16 20.81 -4.66 -0.21
CA PHE A 16 20.72 -5.24 1.13
C PHE A 16 19.30 -5.27 1.69
N MET A 17 18.43 -4.32 1.32
CA MET A 17 17.00 -4.42 1.65
C MET A 17 16.37 -5.66 1.02
N MET A 18 16.57 -5.88 -0.29
CA MET A 18 16.00 -7.06 -0.97
C MET A 18 16.62 -8.36 -0.45
N PHE A 19 17.90 -8.34 -0.09
CA PHE A 19 18.55 -9.46 0.59
C PHE A 19 17.93 -9.76 1.96
N GLY A 20 17.62 -8.74 2.75
CA GLY A 20 16.87 -8.90 4.00
C GLY A 20 15.50 -9.54 3.78
N VAL A 21 14.75 -9.12 2.77
CA VAL A 21 13.47 -9.76 2.40
C VAL A 21 13.68 -11.23 2.02
N TYR A 22 14.69 -11.54 1.21
CA TYR A 22 15.02 -12.92 0.82
C TYR A 22 15.35 -13.81 2.03
N LEU A 23 16.17 -13.31 2.96
CA LEU A 23 16.49 -14.01 4.20
C LEU A 23 15.24 -14.29 5.03
N GLY A 24 14.35 -13.30 5.14
CA GLY A 24 13.13 -13.46 5.94
C GLY A 24 12.13 -14.44 5.32
N LEU A 25 11.99 -14.48 3.99
CA LEU A 25 11.12 -15.45 3.32
C LEU A 25 11.59 -16.89 3.50
N ASN A 26 12.89 -17.12 3.59
CA ASN A 26 13.48 -18.46 3.80
C ASN A 26 13.71 -18.81 5.27
N SER A 27 13.33 -17.92 6.19
CA SER A 27 13.62 -18.10 7.61
C SER A 27 12.66 -19.10 8.28
N THR A 28 13.23 -19.96 9.13
CA THR A 28 12.48 -20.98 9.89
C THR A 28 12.33 -20.63 11.37
N SER A 29 13.29 -19.89 11.94
CA SER A 29 13.29 -19.50 13.35
C SER A 29 12.84 -18.05 13.57
N TRP A 30 12.19 -17.78 14.70
CA TRP A 30 11.75 -16.44 15.10
C TRP A 30 12.90 -15.42 15.13
N ILE A 31 14.09 -15.84 15.56
CA ILE A 31 15.29 -14.98 15.59
C ILE A 31 15.70 -14.59 14.17
N MET A 32 15.68 -15.53 13.22
CA MET A 32 16.03 -15.23 11.83
C MET A 32 14.96 -14.33 11.17
N MET A 33 13.68 -14.54 11.49
CA MET A 33 12.60 -13.63 11.10
C MET A 33 12.84 -12.21 11.63
N TRP A 34 13.22 -12.06 12.90
CA TRP A 34 13.55 -10.76 13.47
C TRP A 34 14.76 -10.12 12.78
N LEU A 35 15.88 -10.85 12.66
CA LEU A 35 17.10 -10.38 12.01
C LEU A 35 16.80 -9.88 10.59
N SER A 36 15.99 -10.60 9.83
CA SER A 36 15.61 -10.20 8.47
C SER A 36 14.89 -8.84 8.45
N MET A 37 13.97 -8.61 9.40
CA MET A 37 13.29 -7.32 9.53
C MET A 37 14.25 -6.21 9.93
N GLU A 38 15.21 -6.47 10.81
CA GLU A 38 16.21 -5.47 11.20
C GLU A 38 17.12 -5.09 10.03
N ILE A 39 17.56 -6.06 9.23
CA ILE A 39 18.36 -5.79 8.02
C ILE A 39 17.55 -4.89 7.08
N THR A 40 16.27 -5.19 6.82
CA THR A 40 15.46 -4.34 5.94
C THR A 40 15.30 -2.92 6.47
N MET A 41 15.16 -2.74 7.78
CA MET A 41 15.00 -1.43 8.42
C MET A 41 16.32 -0.64 8.42
N MET A 42 17.43 -1.28 8.80
CA MET A 42 18.76 -0.66 8.89
C MET A 42 19.25 -0.13 7.56
N PHE A 43 18.93 -0.78 6.44
CA PHE A 43 19.29 -0.28 5.12
C PHE A 43 18.26 0.71 4.55
N PHE A 44 17.01 0.69 5.02
CA PHE A 44 15.97 1.64 4.60
C PHE A 44 16.13 3.03 5.21
N VAL A 45 16.55 3.13 6.47
CA VAL A 45 16.84 4.42 7.14
C VAL A 45 17.86 5.27 6.37
N PRO A 46 19.07 4.80 6.03
CA PRO A 46 20.03 5.60 5.29
C PRO A 46 19.55 5.90 3.87
N TYR A 47 18.76 5.01 3.26
CA TYR A 47 18.12 5.26 1.96
C TYR A 47 17.17 6.46 2.02
N LEU A 48 16.36 6.58 3.09
CA LEU A 48 15.48 7.73 3.32
C LEU A 48 16.26 9.03 3.57
N MET A 49 17.29 8.99 4.43
CA MET A 49 18.05 10.18 4.85
C MET A 49 18.83 10.86 3.74
N LEU A 50 19.18 10.13 2.67
CA LEU A 50 19.96 10.68 1.57
C LEU A 50 19.20 11.69 0.72
N ASN A 51 17.87 11.74 0.84
CA ASN A 51 17.04 12.81 0.30
C ASN A 51 16.94 13.91 1.35
N LYS A 52 17.53 15.06 1.02
CA LYS A 52 18.06 16.04 1.98
C LYS A 52 17.01 16.92 2.68
N SER A 53 15.72 16.73 2.42
CA SER A 53 14.74 17.67 2.98
C SER A 53 14.60 17.45 4.49
N MET A 54 14.49 18.55 5.26
CA MET A 54 14.27 18.49 6.70
C MET A 54 13.00 17.68 7.06
N MET A 55 11.97 17.72 6.21
CA MET A 55 10.75 16.94 6.41
C MET A 55 10.99 15.44 6.23
N GLU A 56 11.81 15.04 5.25
CA GLU A 56 12.18 13.63 5.05
C GLU A 56 13.01 13.10 6.24
N SER A 57 13.93 13.90 6.79
CA SER A 57 14.73 13.48 7.96
C SER A 57 13.88 13.26 9.20
N PHE A 58 12.92 14.16 9.51
CA PHE A 58 11.97 13.95 10.60
C PHE A 58 11.11 12.70 10.40
N SER A 59 10.70 12.41 9.17
CA SER A 59 9.94 11.19 8.89
C SER A 59 10.78 9.92 8.99
N CYS A 60 12.06 10.00 8.67
CA CYS A 60 12.99 8.91 8.87
C CYS A 60 13.17 8.58 10.36
N LEU A 61 13.28 9.60 11.21
CA LEU A 61 13.34 9.41 12.67
C LEU A 61 12.06 8.76 13.21
N LYS A 62 10.88 9.23 12.79
CA LYS A 62 9.60 8.60 13.17
C LYS A 62 9.54 7.15 12.71
N TYR A 63 9.89 6.86 11.46
CA TYR A 63 9.94 5.49 10.94
C TYR A 63 10.86 4.62 11.80
N PHE A 64 12.08 5.06 12.07
CA PHE A 64 13.06 4.31 12.87
C PHE A 64 12.51 3.96 14.26
N ILE A 65 11.96 4.94 14.99
CA ILE A 65 11.44 4.75 16.35
C ILE A 65 10.32 3.70 16.37
N PHE A 66 9.31 3.83 15.52
CA PHE A 66 8.18 2.89 15.52
C PHE A 66 8.58 1.49 15.04
N GLN A 67 9.53 1.37 14.11
CA GLN A 67 10.04 0.07 13.66
C GLN A 67 10.89 -0.63 14.73
N CYS A 68 11.74 0.12 15.45
CA CYS A 68 12.48 -0.39 16.62
C CYS A 68 11.51 -0.91 17.68
N LEU A 69 10.51 -0.11 18.07
CA LEU A 69 9.50 -0.53 19.05
C LEU A 69 8.76 -1.79 18.62
N GLY A 70 8.32 -1.85 17.36
CA GLY A 70 7.69 -3.06 16.82
C GLY A 70 8.61 -4.29 16.83
N SER A 71 9.91 -4.10 16.61
CA SER A 71 10.90 -5.20 16.65
C SER A 71 11.12 -5.75 18.06
N ILE A 72 11.10 -4.88 19.08
CA ILE A 72 11.20 -5.26 20.49
C ILE A 72 9.99 -6.09 20.90
N PHE A 73 8.77 -5.63 20.58
CA PHE A 73 7.56 -6.41 20.85
C PHE A 73 7.52 -7.74 20.12
N PHE A 74 8.04 -7.81 18.89
CA PHE A 74 8.16 -9.06 18.13
C PHE A 74 9.03 -10.10 18.84
N ILE A 75 10.26 -9.73 19.25
CA ILE A 75 11.16 -10.64 19.96
C ILE A 75 10.60 -11.05 21.31
N LEU A 76 10.12 -10.09 22.11
CA LEU A 76 9.59 -10.39 23.43
C LEU A 76 8.39 -11.34 23.33
N GLY A 77 7.56 -11.17 22.31
CA GLY A 77 6.42 -12.05 22.06
C GLY A 77 6.80 -13.44 21.53
N SER A 78 8.01 -13.61 20.98
CA SER A 78 8.46 -14.90 20.46
C SER A 78 8.80 -15.93 21.55
N PHE A 79 9.07 -15.48 22.79
CA PHE A 79 9.38 -16.37 23.90
C PHE A 79 8.12 -17.03 24.48
N ASP A 80 7.07 -16.27 24.79
CA ASP A 80 5.84 -16.83 25.39
C ASP A 80 4.52 -16.12 25.00
N PHE A 81 4.58 -14.90 24.47
CA PHE A 81 3.39 -14.06 24.24
C PHE A 81 3.10 -13.84 22.75
N PHE A 82 2.44 -14.81 22.11
CA PHE A 82 2.01 -14.69 20.70
C PHE A 82 1.18 -13.43 20.41
N ILE A 83 0.40 -12.94 21.38
CA ILE A 83 -0.36 -11.68 21.26
C ILE A 83 0.59 -10.49 21.10
N LEU A 84 1.64 -10.42 21.91
CA LEU A 84 2.62 -9.34 21.89
C LEU A 84 3.39 -9.33 20.56
N ASN A 85 3.72 -10.52 20.05
CA ASN A 85 4.36 -10.71 18.76
C ASN A 85 3.51 -10.08 17.63
N SER A 86 2.25 -10.47 17.53
CA SER A 86 1.31 -9.91 16.56
C SER A 86 1.08 -8.40 16.73
N PHE A 87 1.06 -7.88 17.97
CA PHE A 87 0.97 -6.44 18.20
C PHE A 87 2.20 -5.69 17.68
N GLY A 88 3.41 -6.25 17.88
CA GLY A 88 4.64 -5.73 17.31
C GLY A 88 4.64 -5.69 15.78
N LEU A 89 4.07 -6.71 15.13
CA LEU A 89 3.92 -6.76 13.68
C LEU A 89 2.88 -5.76 13.17
N MET A 90 1.74 -5.61 13.85
CA MET A 90 0.73 -4.60 13.53
C MET A 90 1.30 -3.18 13.66
N LEU A 91 2.15 -2.95 14.67
CA LEU A 91 2.93 -1.73 14.84
C LEU A 91 3.81 -1.45 13.62
N LYS A 92 4.61 -2.44 13.17
CA LYS A 92 5.48 -2.31 12.00
C LYS A 92 4.72 -2.06 10.69
N LEU A 93 3.50 -2.59 10.56
CA LEU A 93 2.64 -2.37 9.39
C LEU A 93 1.87 -1.04 9.43
N GLY A 94 1.82 -0.37 10.58
CA GLY A 94 1.04 0.84 10.77
C GLY A 94 -0.46 0.57 10.75
N LEU A 95 -0.90 -0.54 11.35
CA LEU A 95 -2.32 -0.88 11.50
C LEU A 95 -2.86 -0.27 12.80
N PHE A 96 -4.19 -0.18 12.91
CA PHE A 96 -4.85 0.21 14.15
C PHE A 96 -4.37 -0.66 15.34
N PRO A 97 -4.10 -0.10 16.52
CA PRO A 97 -4.25 1.31 16.93
C PRO A 97 -3.15 2.26 16.45
N ASN A 98 -1.99 1.74 16.08
CA ASN A 98 -0.77 2.53 15.86
C ASN A 98 -0.60 2.99 14.41
N HIS A 99 -1.68 3.46 13.80
CA HIS A 99 -1.72 3.84 12.39
C HIS A 99 -1.17 5.26 12.10
N PHE A 100 -1.10 6.11 13.13
CA PHE A 100 -0.71 7.52 13.00
C PHE A 100 0.72 7.75 12.49
N TRP A 101 1.66 6.88 12.87
CA TRP A 101 3.05 7.06 12.44
C TRP A 101 3.17 6.91 10.92
N MET A 102 2.51 5.89 10.36
CA MET A 102 2.53 5.59 8.93
C MET A 102 1.93 6.75 8.11
N LEU A 103 0.84 7.34 8.61
CA LEU A 103 0.26 8.56 8.02
C LEU A 103 1.29 9.70 8.01
N SER A 104 1.85 10.05 9.17
CA SER A 104 2.78 11.17 9.27
C SER A 104 4.04 10.99 8.42
N VAL A 105 4.57 9.76 8.35
CA VAL A 105 5.76 9.43 7.54
C VAL A 105 5.42 9.48 6.06
N SER A 106 4.27 8.95 5.64
CA SER A 106 3.89 8.97 4.23
C SER A 106 3.75 10.37 3.65
N LYS A 107 3.30 11.35 4.46
CA LYS A 107 3.00 12.70 3.98
C LYS A 107 4.24 13.46 3.53
N SER A 108 5.41 13.18 4.08
CA SER A 108 6.66 13.87 3.77
C SER A 108 7.51 13.19 2.70
N LEU A 109 7.14 12.00 2.23
CA LEU A 109 7.97 11.20 1.33
C LEU A 109 7.70 11.46 -0.15
N ASN A 110 8.76 11.35 -0.95
CA ASN A 110 8.66 11.23 -2.40
C ASN A 110 7.94 9.93 -2.82
N TRP A 111 7.36 9.90 -4.02
CA TRP A 111 6.57 8.76 -4.50
C TRP A 111 7.34 7.44 -4.54
N TYR A 112 8.64 7.46 -4.86
CA TYR A 112 9.46 6.24 -4.85
C TYR A 112 9.64 5.67 -3.44
N ASN A 113 10.00 6.53 -2.48
CA ASN A 113 10.18 6.13 -1.09
C ASN A 113 8.84 5.65 -0.50
N PHE A 114 7.74 6.36 -0.81
CA PHE A 114 6.40 5.96 -0.44
C PHE A 114 6.04 4.56 -1.00
N PHE A 115 6.36 4.29 -2.26
CA PHE A 115 6.16 2.98 -2.88
C PHE A 115 6.92 1.87 -2.15
N LEU A 116 8.19 2.09 -1.80
CA LEU A 116 9.00 1.11 -1.07
C LEU A 116 8.40 0.80 0.32
N ILE A 117 7.91 1.80 1.05
CA ILE A 117 7.24 1.57 2.34
C ILE A 117 5.94 0.78 2.15
N MET A 118 5.18 1.09 1.10
CA MET A 118 3.89 0.45 0.88
C MET A 118 3.97 -0.99 0.36
N THR A 119 5.10 -1.38 -0.23
CA THR A 119 5.28 -2.71 -0.83
C THR A 119 6.35 -3.50 -0.10
N VAL A 120 7.63 -3.22 -0.38
CA VAL A 120 8.80 -3.99 0.09
C VAL A 120 8.81 -4.11 1.61
N GLN A 121 8.62 -3.00 2.33
CA GLN A 121 8.66 -2.99 3.80
C GLN A 121 7.46 -3.71 4.46
N LYS A 122 6.37 -3.96 3.71
CA LYS A 122 5.22 -4.71 4.21
C LYS A 122 5.35 -6.22 4.02
N ILE A 123 6.23 -6.70 3.13
CA ILE A 123 6.35 -8.13 2.79
C ILE A 123 6.61 -8.95 4.06
N LEU A 124 7.71 -8.67 4.77
CA LEU A 124 8.10 -9.46 5.94
C LEU A 124 7.07 -9.39 7.07
N PRO A 125 6.62 -8.19 7.53
CA PRO A 125 5.73 -8.16 8.67
C PRO A 125 4.36 -8.78 8.37
N LEU A 126 3.86 -8.71 7.13
CA LEU A 126 2.61 -9.40 6.75
C LEU A 126 2.75 -10.92 6.76
N MET A 127 3.85 -11.46 6.23
CA MET A 127 4.10 -12.91 6.22
C MET A 127 4.20 -13.45 7.64
N PHE A 128 4.95 -12.78 8.51
CA PHE A 128 5.11 -13.22 9.90
C PHE A 128 3.82 -13.03 10.70
N LEU A 129 3.04 -11.99 10.38
CA LEU A 129 1.75 -11.78 11.02
C LEU A 129 0.81 -12.92 10.66
N PHE A 130 0.79 -13.39 9.42
CA PHE A 130 0.04 -14.61 9.10
C PHE A 130 0.47 -15.83 9.95
N ILE A 131 1.78 -16.08 10.09
CA ILE A 131 2.28 -17.26 10.82
C ILE A 131 1.81 -17.23 12.28
N SER A 132 1.84 -16.05 12.91
CA SER A 132 1.35 -15.85 14.28
C SER A 132 -0.17 -15.97 14.43
N LEU A 133 -0.95 -15.59 13.41
CA LEU A 133 -2.41 -15.58 13.48
C LEU A 133 -3.08 -16.94 13.59
N LYS A 134 -2.42 -18.02 13.14
CA LYS A 134 -2.96 -19.38 13.27
C LYS A 134 -3.31 -19.75 14.71
N PHE A 135 -2.67 -19.11 15.70
CA PHE A 135 -2.83 -19.43 17.10
C PHE A 135 -3.94 -18.63 17.82
N ILE A 136 -4.37 -17.45 17.32
CA ILE A 136 -5.27 -16.52 18.06
C ILE A 136 -6.37 -15.91 17.16
N LEU A 137 -7.05 -16.75 16.39
CA LEU A 137 -7.95 -16.31 15.31
C LEU A 137 -9.03 -15.29 15.72
N LYS A 138 -9.76 -15.47 16.82
CA LYS A 138 -10.96 -14.65 17.13
C LYS A 138 -10.66 -13.18 17.48
N ILE A 139 -9.66 -12.91 18.33
CA ILE A 139 -9.34 -11.53 18.75
C ILE A 139 -8.82 -10.72 17.55
N PHE A 140 -7.99 -11.36 16.73
CA PHE A 140 -7.41 -10.69 15.58
C PHE A 140 -8.41 -10.41 14.46
N MET A 141 -9.40 -11.28 14.23
CA MET A 141 -10.50 -10.99 13.30
C MET A 141 -11.20 -9.67 13.64
N PHE A 142 -11.49 -9.44 14.92
CA PHE A 142 -12.12 -8.21 15.37
C PHE A 142 -11.21 -6.98 15.22
N LEU A 143 -9.91 -7.12 15.49
CA LEU A 143 -8.95 -6.05 15.28
C LEU A 143 -8.83 -5.67 13.80
N PHE A 144 -8.79 -6.63 12.88
CA PHE A 144 -8.74 -6.33 11.44
C PHE A 144 -10.03 -5.73 10.91
N PHE A 145 -11.17 -6.10 11.49
CA PHE A 145 -12.43 -5.42 11.24
C PHE A 145 -12.35 -3.94 11.64
N ILE A 146 -11.94 -3.62 12.87
CA ILE A 146 -11.81 -2.24 13.34
C ILE A 146 -10.80 -1.46 12.48
N ASN A 147 -9.68 -2.10 12.13
CA ASN A 147 -8.68 -1.52 11.25
C ASN A 147 -9.25 -1.15 9.87
N SER A 148 -10.11 -2.01 9.30
CA SER A 148 -10.80 -1.69 8.05
C SER A 148 -11.72 -0.48 8.20
N PHE A 149 -12.51 -0.42 9.28
CA PHE A 149 -13.45 0.66 9.56
C PHE A 149 -12.74 2.01 9.72
N ILE A 150 -11.67 2.04 10.53
CA ILE A 150 -10.88 3.25 10.76
C ILE A 150 -10.13 3.68 9.51
N GLY A 151 -9.59 2.72 8.75
CA GLY A 151 -9.00 2.99 7.44
C GLY A 151 -9.99 3.70 6.51
N ASN A 152 -11.20 3.17 6.43
CA ASN A 152 -12.23 3.68 5.52
C ASN A 152 -12.76 5.05 5.94
N LEU A 153 -13.07 5.24 7.24
CA LEU A 153 -13.47 6.56 7.77
C LEU A 153 -12.35 7.60 7.61
N GLY A 154 -11.11 7.23 7.93
CA GLY A 154 -9.95 8.11 7.79
C GLY A 154 -9.74 8.58 6.35
N SER A 155 -10.04 7.73 5.36
CA SER A 155 -9.95 8.07 3.93
C SER A 155 -10.95 9.13 3.48
N MET A 156 -12.12 9.21 4.13
CA MET A 156 -13.24 10.03 3.66
C MET A 156 -12.91 11.50 3.58
N ASN A 157 -11.95 12.04 4.33
CA ASN A 157 -11.67 13.49 4.35
C ASN A 157 -10.22 13.87 4.02
N GLN A 158 -9.45 12.98 3.39
CA GLN A 158 -8.07 13.31 3.01
C GLN A 158 -7.98 14.00 1.65
N MET A 159 -7.22 15.10 1.61
CA MET A 159 -6.83 15.81 0.39
C MET A 159 -5.41 15.47 -0.08
N ASP A 160 -4.59 14.89 0.79
CA ASP A 160 -3.26 14.36 0.46
C ASP A 160 -3.41 12.96 -0.16
N LEU A 161 -2.94 12.75 -1.39
CA LEU A 161 -3.06 11.46 -2.08
C LEU A 161 -2.29 10.36 -1.34
N ARG A 162 -1.10 10.64 -0.81
CA ARG A 162 -0.31 9.66 -0.05
C ARG A 162 -1.05 9.19 1.21
N MET A 163 -1.69 10.11 1.94
CA MET A 163 -2.48 9.80 3.14
C MET A 163 -3.69 8.96 2.78
N LEU A 164 -4.40 9.32 1.71
CA LEU A 164 -5.52 8.53 1.17
C LEU A 164 -5.06 7.10 0.84
N MET A 165 -3.90 6.95 0.20
CA MET A 165 -3.35 5.64 -0.13
C MET A 165 -2.92 4.84 1.12
N VAL A 166 -2.42 5.48 2.18
CA VAL A 166 -2.17 4.81 3.47
C VAL A 166 -3.46 4.23 4.05
N PHE A 167 -4.51 5.02 4.13
CA PHE A 167 -5.81 4.57 4.66
C PHE A 167 -6.40 3.43 3.82
N SER A 168 -6.31 3.52 2.49
CA SER A 168 -6.71 2.42 1.62
C SER A 168 -5.88 1.16 1.84
N SER A 169 -4.58 1.31 2.12
CA SER A 169 -3.70 0.18 2.39
C SER A 169 -4.09 -0.54 3.69
N MET A 170 -4.59 0.18 4.71
CA MET A 170 -5.14 -0.46 5.91
C MET A 170 -6.34 -1.34 5.58
N ASN A 171 -7.23 -0.87 4.71
CA ASN A 171 -8.37 -1.66 4.24
C ASN A 171 -7.91 -2.89 3.42
N HIS A 172 -7.00 -2.71 2.47
CA HIS A 172 -6.47 -3.85 1.69
C HIS A 172 -5.75 -4.88 2.58
N ILE A 173 -5.02 -4.43 3.61
CA ILE A 173 -4.37 -5.34 4.56
C ILE A 173 -5.41 -6.12 5.37
N SER A 174 -6.51 -5.49 5.82
CA SER A 174 -7.59 -6.24 6.48
C SER A 174 -8.19 -7.31 5.57
N TRP A 175 -8.53 -7.00 4.32
CA TRP A 175 -9.03 -8.01 3.36
C TRP A 175 -8.07 -9.17 3.14
N MET A 176 -6.79 -8.85 2.99
CA MET A 176 -5.74 -9.83 2.76
C MET A 176 -5.51 -10.73 3.97
N ILE A 177 -5.53 -10.18 5.19
CA ILE A 177 -5.35 -10.97 6.40
C ILE A 177 -6.59 -11.82 6.70
N LEU A 178 -7.79 -11.26 6.57
CA LEU A 178 -9.04 -12.00 6.79
C LEU A 178 -9.19 -13.18 5.81
N SER A 179 -8.73 -13.04 4.56
CA SER A 179 -8.71 -14.16 3.60
C SER A 179 -7.60 -15.18 3.87
N SER A 180 -6.44 -14.72 4.35
CA SER A 180 -5.29 -15.57 4.64
C SER A 180 -5.58 -16.64 5.69
N ILE A 181 -6.49 -16.38 6.64
CA ILE A 181 -6.88 -17.32 7.70
C ILE A 181 -7.33 -18.67 7.14
N PHE A 182 -7.88 -18.68 5.93
CA PHE A 182 -8.39 -19.89 5.31
C PHE A 182 -7.34 -20.60 4.46
N ASN A 183 -6.61 -19.84 3.62
CA ASN A 183 -5.55 -20.40 2.81
C ASN A 183 -4.51 -19.33 2.45
N MET A 184 -3.24 -19.71 2.56
CA MET A 184 -2.09 -18.90 2.19
C MET A 184 -2.06 -18.48 0.73
N ILE A 185 -2.61 -19.31 -0.16
CA ILE A 185 -2.60 -19.03 -1.59
C ILE A 185 -3.33 -17.71 -1.89
N TYR A 186 -4.47 -17.46 -1.23
CA TYR A 186 -5.22 -16.21 -1.42
C TYR A 186 -4.45 -14.99 -0.92
N PHE A 187 -3.70 -15.12 0.17
CA PHE A 187 -2.82 -14.05 0.65
C PHE A 187 -1.77 -13.67 -0.39
N TYR A 188 -1.05 -14.65 -0.94
CA TYR A 188 0.02 -14.40 -1.91
C TYR A 188 -0.54 -13.76 -3.18
N ILE A 189 -1.66 -14.29 -3.69
CA ILE A 189 -2.34 -13.74 -4.86
C ILE A 189 -2.77 -12.30 -4.60
N TYR A 190 -3.41 -12.04 -3.46
CA TYR A 190 -3.88 -10.70 -3.11
C TYR A 190 -2.70 -9.71 -2.97
N PHE A 191 -1.64 -10.10 -2.28
CA PHE A 191 -0.46 -9.26 -2.11
C PHE A 191 0.23 -8.97 -3.44
N PHE A 192 0.33 -9.97 -4.33
CA PHE A 192 0.92 -9.80 -5.66
C PHE A 192 0.15 -8.74 -6.46
N PHE A 193 -1.16 -8.88 -6.59
CA PHE A 193 -1.97 -7.91 -7.32
C PHE A 193 -2.01 -6.54 -6.65
N TYR A 194 -2.01 -6.47 -5.31
CA TYR A 194 -1.87 -5.21 -4.59
C TYR A 194 -0.55 -4.51 -4.92
N SER A 195 0.57 -5.25 -4.94
CA SER A 195 1.88 -4.70 -5.27
C SER A 195 1.92 -4.17 -6.72
N LEU A 196 1.29 -4.86 -7.66
CA LEU A 196 1.15 -4.39 -9.05
C LEU A 196 0.39 -3.05 -9.12
N LEU A 197 -0.76 -2.95 -8.44
CA LEU A 197 -1.49 -1.67 -8.38
C LEU A 197 -0.64 -0.53 -7.79
N MET A 198 0.17 -0.81 -6.76
CA MET A 198 1.06 0.20 -6.17
C MET A 198 2.19 0.64 -7.12
N VAL A 199 2.74 -0.27 -7.95
CA VAL A 199 3.71 0.08 -8.99
C VAL A 199 3.10 1.05 -10.00
N PHE A 200 1.87 0.81 -10.46
CA PHE A 200 1.22 1.70 -11.41
C PHE A 200 0.96 3.09 -10.83
N LEU A 201 0.55 3.18 -9.55
CA LEU A 201 0.33 4.47 -8.90
C LEU A 201 1.63 5.28 -8.85
N TYR A 202 2.72 4.61 -8.45
CA TYR A 202 4.03 5.21 -8.40
C TYR A 202 4.42 5.75 -9.77
N LEU A 203 4.32 4.94 -10.82
CA LEU A 203 4.72 5.34 -12.18
C LEU A 203 3.91 6.56 -12.68
N LEU A 204 2.62 6.62 -12.37
CA LEU A 204 1.75 7.72 -12.77
C LEU A 204 2.07 9.00 -11.99
N PHE A 205 1.98 8.94 -10.67
CA PHE A 205 2.12 10.14 -9.84
C PHE A 205 3.54 10.68 -9.77
N ASN A 206 4.55 9.81 -9.91
CA ASN A 206 5.94 10.27 -9.97
C ASN A 206 6.25 11.00 -11.29
N LYS A 207 5.65 10.58 -12.42
CA LYS A 207 5.80 11.31 -13.69
C LYS A 207 5.05 12.64 -13.68
N SER A 208 3.91 12.70 -13.01
CA SER A 208 3.06 13.89 -12.97
C SER A 208 3.32 14.82 -11.78
N ASN A 209 4.16 14.43 -10.81
CA ASN A 209 4.43 15.15 -9.56
C ASN A 209 3.15 15.62 -8.83
N ILE A 210 2.12 14.78 -8.82
CA ILE A 210 0.85 15.08 -8.14
C ILE A 210 0.95 14.55 -6.72
N PHE A 211 0.72 15.40 -5.73
CA PHE A 211 0.65 15.02 -4.31
C PHE A 211 -0.72 15.28 -3.69
N TYR A 212 -1.42 16.29 -4.19
CA TYR A 212 -2.73 16.71 -3.68
C TYR A 212 -3.84 16.54 -4.71
N MET A 213 -5.06 16.32 -4.23
CA MET A 213 -6.27 16.17 -5.05
C MET A 213 -6.48 17.34 -6.02
N TYR A 214 -6.32 18.57 -5.56
CA TYR A 214 -6.56 19.76 -6.39
C TYR A 214 -5.56 19.89 -7.53
N GLN A 215 -4.35 19.31 -7.42
CA GLN A 215 -3.37 19.36 -8.50
C GLN A 215 -3.82 18.56 -9.72
N ILE A 216 -4.65 17.52 -9.52
CA ILE A 216 -5.31 16.79 -10.60
C ILE A 216 -6.17 17.76 -11.42
N PHE A 217 -6.83 18.72 -10.77
CA PHE A 217 -7.66 19.74 -11.43
C PHE A 217 -6.85 20.69 -12.34
N TYR A 218 -5.59 20.98 -12.03
CA TYR A 218 -4.83 21.98 -12.81
C TYR A 218 -4.00 21.41 -13.97
N MET A 219 -4.04 20.10 -14.21
CA MET A 219 -3.28 19.45 -15.29
C MET A 219 -3.89 19.72 -16.68
N LYS A 220 -3.43 20.79 -17.35
CA LYS A 220 -3.99 21.31 -18.62
C LYS A 220 -3.39 20.73 -19.91
N SER A 221 -2.23 20.07 -19.91
CA SER A 221 -1.55 19.72 -21.17
C SER A 221 -2.13 18.47 -21.87
N LEU A 222 -2.06 18.42 -23.21
CA LEU A 222 -2.61 17.34 -24.05
C LEU A 222 -2.00 15.96 -23.77
N MET A 223 -0.69 15.88 -23.47
CA MET A 223 -0.04 14.65 -22.99
C MET A 223 -0.60 14.19 -21.64
N MET A 224 -1.12 15.11 -20.82
CA MET A 224 -1.70 14.81 -19.53
C MET A 224 -3.17 14.37 -19.61
N LYS A 225 -3.86 14.55 -20.76
CA LYS A 225 -5.23 14.04 -20.98
C LYS A 225 -5.31 12.51 -20.98
N TYR A 226 -4.27 11.83 -21.46
CA TYR A 226 -4.19 10.36 -21.42
C TYR A 226 -3.84 9.86 -20.02
N ASN A 227 -2.89 10.51 -19.35
CA ASN A 227 -2.56 10.21 -17.96
C ASN A 227 -3.78 10.37 -17.06
N HIS A 228 -4.60 11.37 -17.35
CA HIS A 228 -5.92 11.61 -16.77
C HIS A 228 -6.82 10.36 -16.84
N PHE A 229 -7.06 9.80 -18.05
CA PHE A 229 -7.87 8.59 -18.19
C PHE A 229 -7.24 7.38 -17.47
N ILE A 230 -5.92 7.26 -17.47
CA ILE A 230 -5.22 6.15 -16.78
C ILE A 230 -5.35 6.30 -15.25
N ILE A 231 -5.24 7.52 -14.72
CA ILE A 231 -5.49 7.82 -13.29
C ILE A 231 -6.93 7.48 -12.92
N PHE A 232 -7.88 7.70 -13.84
CA PHE A 232 -9.26 7.30 -13.65
C PHE A 232 -9.42 5.78 -13.59
N MET A 233 -8.90 5.02 -14.57
CA MET A 233 -8.95 3.55 -14.50
C MET A 233 -8.28 3.01 -13.24
N MET A 234 -7.24 3.70 -12.78
CA MET A 234 -6.55 3.38 -11.53
C MET A 234 -7.43 3.49 -10.31
N PHE A 235 -8.10 4.62 -10.04
CA PHE A 235 -8.93 4.67 -8.84
C PHE A 235 -10.18 3.78 -8.96
N PHE A 236 -10.68 3.48 -10.17
CA PHE A 236 -11.69 2.42 -10.35
C PHE A 236 -11.15 1.03 -9.95
N SER A 237 -9.89 0.75 -10.24
CA SER A 237 -9.27 -0.50 -9.81
C SER A 237 -9.15 -0.56 -8.27
N PHE A 238 -8.77 0.54 -7.60
CA PHE A 238 -8.76 0.61 -6.12
C PHE A 238 -10.15 0.52 -5.50
N MET A 239 -11.17 1.11 -6.16
CA MET A 239 -12.58 0.97 -5.79
C MET A 239 -13.00 -0.51 -5.81
N GLY A 240 -12.49 -1.28 -6.77
CA GLY A 240 -12.85 -2.68 -6.99
C GLY A 240 -14.09 -2.80 -7.87
N PHE A 241 -14.15 -2.01 -8.96
CA PHE A 241 -15.24 -2.08 -9.92
C PHE A 241 -15.09 -3.30 -10.86
N PRO A 242 -16.16 -4.07 -11.15
CA PRO A 242 -16.11 -5.23 -12.04
C PRO A 242 -15.97 -4.73 -13.49
N PRO A 243 -14.74 -4.65 -14.07
CA PRO A 243 -13.93 -5.76 -14.60
C PRO A 243 -12.41 -5.60 -14.34
N LEU A 244 -12.01 -4.86 -13.30
CA LEU A 244 -10.61 -4.49 -13.05
C LEU A 244 -9.94 -5.40 -12.01
N LEU A 245 -8.60 -5.41 -12.01
CA LEU A 245 -7.77 -6.19 -11.08
C LEU A 245 -8.17 -6.10 -9.59
N GLY A 246 -8.57 -4.91 -9.10
CA GLY A 246 -8.95 -4.76 -7.70
C GLY A 246 -10.30 -5.39 -7.34
N PHE A 247 -11.18 -5.58 -8.33
CA PHE A 247 -12.36 -6.43 -8.14
C PHE A 247 -11.95 -7.89 -8.01
N PHE A 248 -11.07 -8.38 -8.90
CA PHE A 248 -10.56 -9.76 -8.86
C PHE A 248 -9.99 -10.11 -7.49
N MET A 249 -9.13 -9.25 -6.93
CA MET A 249 -8.55 -9.45 -5.58
C MET A 249 -9.62 -9.60 -4.49
N LYS A 250 -10.61 -8.70 -4.48
CA LYS A 250 -11.69 -8.71 -3.47
C LYS A 250 -12.68 -9.86 -3.68
N MET A 251 -12.93 -10.25 -4.92
CA MET A 251 -13.77 -11.39 -5.25
C MET A 251 -13.12 -12.69 -4.76
N MET A 252 -11.81 -12.87 -5.00
CA MET A 252 -11.06 -14.03 -4.51
C MET A 252 -11.07 -14.13 -2.98
N SER A 253 -10.89 -13.01 -2.28
CA SER A 253 -10.98 -13.00 -0.82
C SER A 253 -12.40 -13.32 -0.33
N LEU A 254 -13.44 -12.81 -0.98
CA LEU A 254 -14.84 -13.14 -0.66
C LEU A 254 -15.14 -14.63 -0.85
N ILE A 255 -14.68 -15.24 -1.96
CA ILE A 255 -14.85 -16.68 -2.21
C ILE A 255 -14.20 -17.48 -1.08
N SER A 256 -12.98 -17.13 -0.68
CA SER A 256 -12.29 -17.82 0.42
C SER A 256 -13.06 -17.76 1.75
N MET A 257 -13.66 -16.60 2.06
CA MET A 257 -14.44 -16.41 3.28
C MET A 257 -15.77 -17.17 3.24
N SER A 258 -16.40 -17.26 2.06
CA SER A 258 -17.72 -17.87 1.88
C SER A 258 -17.71 -19.38 2.15
N MET A 259 -16.57 -20.05 1.92
CA MET A 259 -16.43 -21.50 2.11
C MET A 259 -16.66 -21.98 3.55
N ILE A 260 -16.53 -21.09 4.55
CA ILE A 260 -16.61 -21.45 5.99
C ILE A 260 -17.79 -20.72 6.68
N PHE A 261 -18.75 -20.20 5.89
CA PHE A 261 -20.00 -19.63 6.39
C PHE A 261 -19.86 -18.43 7.35
N TYR A 262 -18.78 -17.65 7.27
CA TYR A 262 -18.64 -16.39 8.02
C TYR A 262 -19.39 -15.22 7.36
N PHE A 263 -20.69 -15.39 7.14
CA PHE A 263 -21.54 -14.38 6.45
C PHE A 263 -21.51 -13.02 7.14
N PHE A 264 -21.43 -12.98 8.46
CA PHE A 264 -21.38 -11.72 9.21
C PHE A 264 -20.13 -10.88 8.85
N ILE A 265 -18.95 -11.50 8.85
CA ILE A 265 -17.69 -10.82 8.50
C ILE A 265 -17.75 -10.33 7.05
N ILE A 266 -18.24 -11.17 6.14
CA ILE A 266 -18.41 -10.83 4.72
C ILE A 266 -19.31 -9.60 4.55
N PHE A 267 -20.48 -9.60 5.19
CA PHE A 267 -21.46 -8.52 5.08
C PHE A 267 -20.85 -7.18 5.48
N PHE A 268 -20.18 -7.13 6.64
CA PHE A 268 -19.54 -5.90 7.08
C PHE A 268 -18.38 -5.48 6.18
N MET A 269 -17.53 -6.41 5.77
CA MET A 269 -16.40 -6.07 4.88
C MET A 269 -16.90 -5.47 3.56
N ILE A 270 -18.05 -5.92 3.04
CA ILE A 270 -18.72 -5.31 1.88
C ILE A 270 -19.16 -3.86 2.19
N ILE A 271 -19.83 -3.61 3.32
CA ILE A 271 -20.22 -2.24 3.74
C ILE A 271 -19.00 -1.32 3.84
N HIS A 272 -17.93 -1.80 4.47
CA HIS A 272 -16.66 -1.11 4.58
C HIS A 272 -16.08 -0.74 3.21
N ASN A 273 -16.15 -1.64 2.24
CA ASN A 273 -15.74 -1.35 0.87
C ASN A 273 -16.58 -0.29 0.19
N LEU A 274 -17.87 -0.17 0.50
CA LEU A 274 -18.68 0.93 -0.01
C LEU A 274 -18.19 2.27 0.54
N ILE A 275 -17.73 2.33 1.79
CA ILE A 275 -17.17 3.54 2.39
C ILE A 275 -15.88 3.99 1.68
N ILE A 276 -14.92 3.09 1.45
CA ILE A 276 -13.68 3.46 0.72
C ILE A 276 -14.02 3.85 -0.74
N SER A 277 -15.02 3.21 -1.33
CA SER A 277 -15.43 3.53 -2.70
C SER A 277 -15.90 4.97 -2.85
N PHE A 278 -16.55 5.53 -1.82
CA PHE A 278 -16.98 6.92 -1.80
C PHE A 278 -15.80 7.91 -1.81
N SER A 279 -14.73 7.64 -1.05
CA SER A 279 -13.55 8.53 -1.03
C SER A 279 -12.82 8.55 -2.39
N TYR A 280 -12.79 7.43 -3.09
CA TYR A 280 -12.31 7.35 -4.48
C TYR A 280 -13.26 8.00 -5.49
N MET A 281 -14.58 7.90 -5.32
CA MET A 281 -15.52 8.58 -6.20
C MET A 281 -15.39 10.11 -6.12
N ARG A 282 -15.13 10.67 -4.92
CA ARG A 282 -14.84 12.11 -4.79
C ARG A 282 -13.62 12.53 -5.61
N LEU A 283 -12.59 11.71 -5.58
CA LEU A 283 -11.39 11.85 -6.41
C LEU A 283 -11.74 11.98 -7.90
N MET A 284 -12.69 11.17 -8.37
CA MET A 284 -13.15 11.17 -9.76
C MET A 284 -13.98 12.39 -10.15
N ILE A 285 -14.71 13.00 -9.23
CA ILE A 285 -15.50 14.19 -9.56
C ILE A 285 -14.58 15.34 -10.00
N PHE A 286 -13.45 15.53 -9.32
CA PHE A 286 -12.44 16.52 -9.73
C PHE A 286 -11.85 16.23 -11.11
N PHE A 287 -11.73 14.95 -11.47
CA PHE A 287 -11.32 14.51 -12.80
C PHE A 287 -12.37 14.86 -13.87
N PHE A 288 -13.64 14.50 -13.66
CA PHE A 288 -14.70 14.73 -14.66
C PHE A 288 -14.92 16.21 -14.95
N MET A 289 -14.85 17.06 -13.92
CA MET A 289 -14.97 18.52 -14.07
C MET A 289 -13.87 19.12 -14.95
N ASN A 290 -12.71 18.48 -15.04
CA ASN A 290 -11.63 18.91 -15.92
C ASN A 290 -11.87 18.52 -17.38
N VAL A 291 -12.32 17.29 -17.60
CA VAL A 291 -12.55 16.76 -18.94
C VAL A 291 -13.58 17.63 -19.66
N SER A 292 -14.69 17.96 -19.00
CA SER A 292 -15.77 18.81 -19.56
C SER A 292 -15.27 20.17 -20.03
N ARG A 293 -14.34 20.80 -19.29
CA ARG A 293 -13.75 22.10 -19.66
C ARG A 293 -12.80 21.99 -20.87
N SER A 294 -12.19 20.83 -21.09
CA SER A 294 -11.16 20.60 -22.12
C SER A 294 -11.69 20.00 -23.43
N LEU A 295 -12.94 19.52 -23.45
CA LEU A 295 -13.60 18.95 -24.64
C LEU A 295 -13.86 19.99 -25.74
N LYS A 296 -13.64 21.28 -25.49
CA LYS A 296 -13.90 22.34 -26.47
C LYS A 296 -12.89 22.47 -27.60
N MET A 297 -11.70 21.87 -27.57
CA MET A 297 -10.76 21.97 -28.70
C MET A 297 -9.75 20.81 -28.71
N THR A 298 -9.70 20.06 -29.82
CA THR A 298 -8.49 19.74 -30.64
C THR A 298 -8.71 18.47 -31.46
N LYS A 299 -8.40 18.51 -32.77
CA LYS A 299 -8.32 17.33 -33.65
C LYS A 299 -7.28 16.34 -33.09
N PHE A 300 -7.73 15.12 -32.79
CA PHE A 300 -6.94 14.06 -32.17
C PHE A 300 -6.01 13.36 -33.18
N ASN A 301 -4.70 13.33 -32.90
CA ASN A 301 -3.75 12.47 -33.61
C ASN A 301 -3.56 11.15 -32.84
N MET A 302 -4.34 10.13 -33.20
CA MET A 302 -4.47 8.88 -32.44
C MET A 302 -3.19 8.00 -32.42
N LYS A 303 -2.35 8.04 -33.47
CA LYS A 303 -1.29 7.03 -33.67
C LYS A 303 -0.13 7.04 -32.65
N LYS A 304 0.28 8.20 -32.11
CA LYS A 304 1.40 8.25 -31.13
C LYS A 304 0.99 7.91 -29.70
N TYR A 305 -0.30 7.99 -29.37
CA TYR A 305 -0.80 7.79 -28.00
C TYR A 305 -1.31 6.37 -27.73
N PHE A 306 -1.65 5.62 -28.78
CA PHE A 306 -2.07 4.21 -28.67
C PHE A 306 -1.02 3.30 -28.01
N ASN A 307 0.28 3.51 -28.28
CA ASN A 307 1.33 2.64 -27.73
C ASN A 307 1.51 2.78 -26.21
N LEU A 308 1.32 3.97 -25.64
CA LEU A 308 1.39 4.18 -24.19
C LEU A 308 0.10 3.71 -23.49
N MET A 309 -1.06 3.86 -24.13
CA MET A 309 -2.34 3.37 -23.60
C MET A 309 -2.39 1.85 -23.55
N ASN A 310 -1.92 1.15 -24.59
CA ASN A 310 -1.99 -0.31 -24.65
C ASN A 310 -1.32 -0.96 -23.43
N ILE A 311 -0.09 -0.54 -23.07
CA ILE A 311 0.64 -1.16 -21.96
C ILE A 311 -0.05 -0.92 -20.61
N SER A 312 -0.62 0.26 -20.37
CA SER A 312 -1.36 0.52 -19.13
C SER A 312 -2.73 -0.15 -19.11
N MET A 313 -3.45 -0.19 -20.24
CA MET A 313 -4.82 -0.72 -20.33
C MET A 313 -4.85 -2.24 -20.30
N TYR A 314 -3.90 -2.91 -20.98
CA TYR A 314 -3.75 -4.37 -20.92
C TYR A 314 -3.43 -4.86 -19.49
N MET A 315 -2.81 -4.02 -18.66
CA MET A 315 -2.51 -4.38 -17.27
C MET A 315 -3.67 -4.11 -16.30
N PHE A 316 -4.70 -3.35 -16.68
CA PHE A 316 -5.90 -3.17 -15.85
C PHE A 316 -6.99 -4.21 -16.11
N LEU A 317 -6.95 -4.85 -17.28
CA LEU A 317 -8.02 -5.69 -17.83
C LEU A 317 -7.66 -7.19 -17.90
N ILE A 318 -6.81 -7.67 -16.99
CA ILE A 318 -6.69 -9.11 -16.72
C ILE A 318 -7.72 -9.45 -15.66
#